data_AF-A0A8H3PLG0-F1
#
_entry.id   AF-A0A8H3PLG0-F1
#
_cell.length_a   1.000
_cell.length_b   1.000
_cell.length_c   1.000
_cell.angle_alpha   90.00
_cell.angle_beta   90.00
_cell.angle_gamma   90.00
#
_symmetry.space_group_name_H-M   'P 1'
#
loop_
_entity.id
_entity.type
_entity.pdbx_description
1 polymer ?
#
loop_
_entity_poly.entity_id
_entity_poly.type
_entity_poly.pdbx_seq_one_letter_code
_entity_poly.pdbx_strand_id
1 'polypeptide(L)'
;MVKAYRKAAGKPFAIPTLTNYYVCVSNAKQISEMRKAPSHQLSFRKFLQETVWPQHTRLSSLEGSNHDSNVSTLALTMGLRSNLPALRKGLQERLEKAFDHEIHGPKD
;
A
#
# COMPACT_ATOMS: atom_id res chain seq x y z
N MET A 1 -12.40 -6.65 1.99
CA MET A 1 -11.60 -6.84 3.24
C MET A 1 -12.32 -6.42 4.52
N VAL A 2 -12.98 -5.25 4.60
CA VAL A 2 -13.60 -4.74 5.85
C VAL A 2 -14.53 -5.74 6.55
N LYS A 3 -15.36 -6.48 5.78
CA LYS A 3 -16.22 -7.53 6.32
C LYS A 3 -15.44 -8.70 6.95
N ALA A 4 -14.35 -9.13 6.33
CA ALA A 4 -13.50 -10.21 6.83
C ALA A 4 -12.74 -9.77 8.10
N TYR A 5 -12.25 -8.53 8.12
CA TYR A 5 -11.62 -7.95 9.30
C TYR A 5 -12.56 -7.89 10.51
N ARG A 6 -13.81 -7.43 10.31
CA ARG A 6 -14.83 -7.42 11.37
C ARG A 6 -15.17 -8.83 11.86
N LYS A 7 -15.25 -9.80 10.95
CA LYS A 7 -15.51 -11.22 11.30
C LYS A 7 -14.36 -11.88 12.06
N ALA A 8 -13.12 -11.49 11.77
CA ALA A 8 -11.95 -12.06 12.42
C ALA A 8 -11.78 -11.61 13.88
N ALA A 9 -12.48 -10.53 14.30
CA ALA A 9 -12.52 -10.06 15.69
C ALA A 9 -11.13 -9.94 16.34
N GLY A 10 -10.15 -9.40 15.60
CA GLY A 10 -8.78 -9.21 16.08
C GLY A 10 -7.87 -10.43 15.94
N LYS A 11 -8.37 -11.59 15.49
CA LYS A 11 -7.55 -12.77 15.19
C LYS A 11 -6.87 -12.64 13.81
N PRO A 12 -5.67 -13.20 13.62
CA PRO A 12 -5.08 -13.33 12.30
C PRO A 12 -5.96 -14.18 11.39
N PHE A 13 -6.04 -13.81 10.12
CA PHE A 13 -6.74 -14.60 9.11
C PHE A 13 -6.02 -14.49 7.76
N ALA A 14 -6.12 -15.55 6.96
CA ALA A 14 -5.55 -15.59 5.62
C ALA A 14 -6.64 -15.38 4.57
N ILE A 15 -6.32 -14.59 3.55
CA ILE A 15 -7.14 -14.42 2.35
C ILE A 15 -6.40 -15.10 1.19
N PRO A 16 -6.92 -16.21 0.64
CA PRO A 16 -6.34 -16.81 -0.55
C PRO A 16 -6.52 -15.87 -1.75
N THR A 17 -5.48 -15.78 -2.57
CA THR A 17 -5.53 -15.21 -3.92
C THR A 17 -5.10 -16.29 -4.92
N LEU A 18 -5.13 -15.96 -6.22
CA LEU A 18 -4.79 -16.89 -7.29
C LEU A 18 -3.39 -17.49 -7.14
N THR A 19 -2.43 -16.73 -6.61
CA THR A 19 -1.02 -17.14 -6.54
C THR A 19 -0.47 -17.19 -5.12
N ASN A 20 -1.08 -16.46 -4.18
CA ASN A 20 -0.52 -16.22 -2.85
C ASN A 20 -1.59 -16.15 -1.76
N TYR A 21 -1.16 -16.27 -0.50
CA TYR A 21 -2.02 -15.99 0.65
C TYR A 21 -1.65 -14.65 1.29
N TYR A 22 -2.62 -13.77 1.45
CA TYR A 22 -2.44 -12.57 2.27
C TYR A 22 -2.84 -12.87 3.71
N VAL A 23 -1.86 -12.90 4.61
CA VAL A 23 -2.10 -13.03 6.04
C VAL A 23 -2.35 -11.64 6.62
N CYS A 24 -3.58 -11.40 7.05
CA CYS A 24 -3.99 -10.17 7.69
C CYS A 24 -3.83 -10.29 9.20
N VAL A 25 -3.09 -9.37 9.78
CA VAL A 25 -2.80 -9.30 11.22
C VAL A 25 -3.40 -8.02 11.78
N SER A 26 -4.22 -8.14 12.82
CA SER A 26 -5.09 -7.05 13.30
C SER A 26 -4.73 -6.55 14.69
N ASN A 27 -3.83 -7.24 15.41
CA ASN A 27 -3.45 -6.91 16.78
C ASN A 27 -2.12 -6.13 16.82
N ALA A 28 -2.08 -5.05 17.61
CA ALA A 28 -0.89 -4.23 17.81
C ALA A 28 0.34 -5.04 18.28
N LYS A 29 0.14 -6.04 19.16
CA LYS A 29 1.23 -6.90 19.64
C LYS A 29 1.86 -7.69 18.48
N GLN A 30 1.03 -8.28 17.64
CA GLN A 30 1.48 -9.07 16.49
C GLN A 30 2.15 -8.18 15.43
N ILE A 31 1.67 -6.96 15.23
CA ILE A 31 2.33 -5.98 14.35
C ILE A 31 3.74 -5.64 14.87
N SER A 32 3.91 -5.49 16.18
CA SER A 32 5.22 -5.23 16.79
C SER A 32 6.18 -6.43 16.60
N GLU A 33 5.68 -7.65 16.76
CA GLU A 33 6.45 -8.88 16.53
C GLU A 33 6.89 -9.00 15.06
N MET A 34 5.98 -8.74 14.11
CA MET A 34 6.31 -8.75 12.68
C MET A 34 7.36 -7.70 12.30
N ARG A 35 7.34 -6.51 12.92
CA ARG A 35 8.36 -5.48 12.68
C ARG A 35 9.76 -5.89 13.15
N LYS A 36 9.84 -6.76 14.16
CA LYS A 36 11.11 -7.28 14.70
C LYS A 36 11.59 -8.54 13.98
N ALA A 37 10.75 -9.12 13.12
CA ALA A 37 11.09 -10.33 12.40
C ALA A 37 12.28 -10.08 11.45
N PRO A 38 13.19 -11.05 11.31
CA PRO A 38 14.34 -10.89 10.44
C PRO A 38 13.94 -10.97 8.96
N SER A 39 14.67 -10.25 8.10
CA SER A 39 14.36 -10.09 6.68
C SER A 39 14.33 -11.39 5.88
N HIS A 40 14.99 -12.45 6.36
CA HIS A 40 14.95 -13.77 5.73
C HIS A 40 13.61 -14.51 5.97
N GLN A 41 12.85 -14.13 7.00
CA GLN A 41 11.51 -14.66 7.28
C GLN A 41 10.42 -13.76 6.70
N LEU A 42 10.57 -12.43 6.82
CA LEU A 42 9.62 -11.45 6.30
C LEU A 42 10.37 -10.34 5.55
N SER A 43 10.29 -10.36 4.22
CA SER A 43 10.96 -9.37 3.36
C SER A 43 9.96 -8.38 2.78
N PHE A 44 9.98 -7.15 3.29
CA PHE A 44 9.22 -6.04 2.73
C PHE A 44 9.67 -5.69 1.31
N ARG A 45 10.98 -5.76 1.04
CA ARG A 45 11.55 -5.47 -0.28
C ARG A 45 11.02 -6.44 -1.34
N LYS A 46 10.97 -7.74 -1.03
CA LYS A 46 10.47 -8.76 -1.95
C LYS A 46 8.98 -8.56 -2.24
N PHE A 47 8.19 -8.24 -1.22
CA PHE A 47 6.78 -7.91 -1.39
C PHE A 47 6.55 -6.72 -2.33
N LEU A 48 7.32 -5.64 -2.17
CA LEU A 48 7.24 -4.48 -3.07
C LEU A 48 7.66 -4.84 -4.51
N GLN A 49 8.70 -5.66 -4.65
CA GLN A 49 9.17 -6.12 -5.96
C GLN A 49 8.09 -6.94 -6.68
N GLU A 50 7.41 -7.86 -5.98
CA GLU A 50 6.29 -8.63 -6.55
C GLU A 50 5.07 -7.77 -6.87
N THR A 51 4.86 -6.68 -6.13
CA THR A 51 3.78 -5.73 -6.39
C THR A 51 4.01 -4.93 -7.68
N VAL A 52 5.26 -4.52 -7.92
CA VAL A 52 5.66 -3.77 -9.12
C VAL A 52 5.80 -4.69 -10.32
N TRP A 53 6.39 -5.87 -10.14
CA TRP A 53 6.64 -6.87 -11.17
C TRP A 53 6.00 -8.20 -10.77
N PRO A 54 4.70 -8.40 -11.06
CA PRO A 54 4.04 -9.66 -10.78
C PRO A 54 4.65 -10.74 -11.67
N GLN A 55 5.01 -11.88 -11.08
CA GLN A 55 5.79 -12.97 -11.69
C GLN A 55 5.25 -13.49 -13.04
N HIS A 56 3.96 -13.25 -13.35
CA HIS A 56 3.31 -13.71 -14.59
C HIS A 56 2.99 -12.60 -15.59
N THR A 57 3.32 -11.34 -15.29
CA THR A 57 3.20 -10.24 -16.25
C THR A 57 4.53 -10.18 -16.98
N ARG A 58 4.59 -10.75 -18.18
CA ARG A 58 5.72 -10.65 -19.12
C ARG A 58 5.96 -9.20 -19.54
N LEU A 59 6.53 -8.39 -18.64
CA LEU A 59 7.18 -7.14 -18.98
C LEU A 59 8.70 -7.33 -18.84
N SER A 60 9.21 -8.42 -19.41
CA SER A 60 10.63 -8.73 -19.58
C SER A 60 11.38 -7.74 -20.50
N SER A 61 10.78 -6.59 -20.86
CA SER A 61 11.42 -5.56 -21.67
C SER A 61 12.12 -4.47 -20.83
N LEU A 62 12.12 -4.59 -19.50
CA LEU A 62 12.79 -3.65 -18.58
C LEU A 62 13.91 -4.30 -17.77
N GLU A 63 14.45 -5.44 -18.21
CA GLU A 63 15.59 -6.14 -17.59
C GLU A 63 16.91 -5.34 -17.60
N GLY A 64 16.88 -4.05 -17.97
CA GLY A 64 18.06 -3.20 -18.07
C GLY A 64 18.19 -2.08 -17.03
N SER A 65 17.21 -1.82 -16.15
CA SER A 65 17.33 -0.69 -15.20
C SER A 65 17.38 -1.14 -13.75
N ASN A 66 18.62 -1.23 -13.24
CA ASN A 66 19.02 -1.10 -11.84
C ASN A 66 18.02 -1.66 -10.81
N HIS A 67 18.14 -2.95 -10.54
CA HIS A 67 17.37 -3.69 -9.52
C HIS A 67 17.49 -3.17 -8.08
N ASP A 68 18.30 -2.12 -7.82
CA ASP A 68 18.73 -1.80 -6.46
C ASP A 68 18.18 -0.52 -5.83
N SER A 69 17.84 0.56 -6.54
CA SER A 69 17.71 1.85 -5.83
C SER A 69 16.30 2.39 -5.56
N ASN A 70 15.21 1.92 -6.19
CA ASN A 70 13.92 2.63 -6.06
C ASN A 70 12.62 1.80 -6.13
N VAL A 71 12.66 0.52 -5.75
CA VAL A 71 11.44 -0.35 -5.75
C VAL A 71 10.32 0.24 -4.88
N SER A 72 10.66 0.80 -3.72
CA SER A 72 9.70 1.45 -2.82
C SER A 72 9.02 2.66 -3.46
N THR A 73 9.80 3.54 -4.11
CA THR A 73 9.31 4.74 -4.79
C THR A 73 8.39 4.37 -5.95
N LEU A 74 8.75 3.34 -6.71
CA LEU A 74 7.96 2.84 -7.83
C LEU A 74 6.64 2.23 -7.36
N ALA A 75 6.68 1.38 -6.32
CA ALA A 75 5.49 0.80 -5.71
C ALA A 75 4.54 1.87 -5.15
N LEU A 76 5.08 2.88 -4.46
CA LEU A 76 4.31 4.03 -3.98
C LEU A 76 3.69 4.81 -5.13
N THR A 77 4.44 5.07 -6.20
CA THR A 77 3.96 5.81 -7.37
C THR A 77 2.82 5.07 -8.07
N MET A 78 2.95 3.75 -8.24
CA MET A 78 1.88 2.91 -8.79
C MET A 78 0.65 2.92 -7.88
N GLY A 79 0.83 2.74 -6.57
CA GLY A 79 -0.25 2.80 -5.59
C GLY A 79 -0.98 4.14 -5.60
N LEU A 80 -0.25 5.26 -5.67
CA LEU A 80 -0.84 6.60 -5.79
C LEU A 80 -1.63 6.74 -7.09
N ARG A 81 -1.08 6.32 -8.23
CA ARG A 81 -1.76 6.39 -9.53
C ARG A 81 -3.06 5.57 -9.55
N SER A 82 -3.06 4.37 -8.98
CA SER A 82 -4.24 3.51 -8.91
C SER A 82 -5.33 4.09 -8.00
N ASN A 83 -4.95 4.80 -6.93
CA ASN A 83 -5.89 5.39 -5.99
C ASN A 83 -6.26 6.85 -6.31
N LEU A 84 -5.53 7.51 -7.22
CA LEU A 84 -5.77 8.90 -7.61
C LEU A 84 -7.22 9.18 -8.04
N PRO A 85 -7.89 8.32 -8.84
CA PRO A 85 -9.28 8.55 -9.24
C PRO A 85 -10.24 8.58 -8.05
N ALA A 86 -10.02 7.71 -7.05
CA ALA A 86 -10.83 7.66 -5.84
C ALA A 86 -10.52 8.81 -4.88
N LEU A 87 -9.25 9.23 -4.83
CA LEU A 87 -8.78 10.35 -4.00
C LEU A 87 -9.15 11.72 -4.57
N ARG A 88 -9.40 11.81 -5.89
CA ARG A 88 -9.64 13.07 -6.60
C ARG A 88 -10.71 13.94 -5.94
N LYS A 89 -11.84 13.35 -5.55
CA LYS A 89 -12.94 14.09 -4.92
C LYS A 89 -12.55 14.69 -3.57
N GLY A 90 -11.93 13.90 -2.70
CA GLY A 90 -11.48 14.37 -1.39
C GLY A 90 -10.30 15.34 -1.46
N LEU A 91 -9.42 15.18 -2.46
CA LEU A 91 -8.33 16.13 -2.71
C LEU A 91 -8.88 17.47 -3.20
N GLN A 92 -9.87 17.43 -4.10
CA GLN A 92 -10.53 18.61 -4.63
C GLN A 92 -11.25 19.38 -3.51
N GLU A 93 -12.05 18.72 -2.68
CA GLU A 93 -12.72 19.35 -1.53
C GLU A 93 -11.73 19.98 -0.54
N ARG A 94 -10.54 19.38 -0.35
CA ARG A 94 -9.48 19.95 0.50
C ARG A 94 -8.77 21.13 -0.15
N LEU A 95 -8.56 21.08 -1.46
CA LEU A 95 -8.00 22.20 -2.24
C LEU A 95 -8.95 23.39 -2.23
N GLU A 96 -10.24 23.18 -2.48
CA GLU A 96 -11.26 24.23 -2.43
C GLU A 96 -11.32 24.86 -1.03
N LYS A 97 -11.32 24.07 0.04
CA LYS A 97 -11.25 24.59 1.42
C LYS A 97 -9.96 25.36 1.72
N ALA A 98 -8.82 24.90 1.21
CA ALA A 98 -7.54 25.57 1.41
C ALA A 98 -7.50 26.90 0.66
N PHE A 99 -7.97 26.93 -0.59
CA PHE A 99 -8.11 28.16 -1.36
C PHE A 99 -9.13 29.12 -0.73
N ASP A 100 -10.27 28.63 -0.27
CA ASP A 100 -11.25 29.47 0.43
C ASP A 100 -10.66 30.09 1.70
N HIS A 101 -9.84 29.32 2.45
CA HIS A 101 -9.14 29.80 3.63
C HIS A 101 -8.05 30.82 3.31
N GLU A 102 -7.33 30.65 2.19
CA GLU A 102 -6.25 31.55 1.75
C GLU A 102 -6.81 32.85 1.14
N ILE A 103 -7.92 32.77 0.41
CA ILE A 103 -8.58 33.90 -0.24
C ILE A 103 -9.41 34.74 0.75
N HIS A 104 -10.08 34.10 1.70
CA HIS A 104 -10.97 34.81 2.65
C HIS A 104 -10.32 35.07 4.02
N GLY A 105 -9.09 34.60 4.25
CA GLY A 105 -8.44 34.61 5.55
C GLY A 105 -9.15 33.69 6.56
N PRO A 106 -8.57 33.46 7.76
CA PRO A 106 -9.26 32.74 8.81
C PRO A 106 -10.55 33.48 9.16
N LYS A 107 -11.70 32.86 8.87
CA LYS A 107 -12.96 33.26 9.51
C LYS A 107 -12.98 32.56 10.87
N ASP A 108 -12.84 33.37 11.91
CA ASP A 108 -13.03 32.98 13.32
C ASP A 108 -14.35 32.23 13.54
#